data_AF-A0A2R6QY30-F1
#
_entry.id   AF-A0A2R6QY30-F1
#
_cell.length_a   1.000
_cell.length_b   1.000
_cell.length_c   1.000
_cell.angle_alpha   90.00
_cell.angle_beta   90.00
_cell.angle_gamma   90.00
#
_symmetry.space_group_name_H-M   'P 1'
#
loop_
_entity.id
_entity.type
_entity.pdbx_description
1 polymer ?
#
loop_
_entity_poly.entity_id
_entity_poly.type
_entity_poly.pdbx_seq_one_letter_code
_entity_poly.pdbx_strand_id
1 'polypeptide(L)'
;MVLGPSSSRLFHASSVFIKQVEVKDYDKKGVFLYGFSEKPELSSEKNWSVSNYVIVASYSKKGFSLWLNKGSKIRIRWEAQTSSLGQLEVSIIKGEQKYKTLIPKSTDGREAEYVIEEDDKYCLGIVNTNPRSIIIAMNVNISSKMYDTNKAKSMCSTINGSCRLSLLFPYSQFVTVTTPNNGELGEWNVELSFVARVMPYIVSLGFVVIIIFLIHKYLRACDGNTHKVTETDPLVPGKPFRMPYGTGEVDVESGSSTSPEDFNDGKICVICNEERQNCFFVPCGHCTCYTCAKRIMDGESKKCPICKRNFIV
;
A
#
# COMPACT_ATOMS: atom_id res chain seq x y z
N MET A 1 6.99 11.76 14.00
CA MET A 1 7.80 12.13 12.81
C MET A 1 9.06 12.82 13.28
N VAL A 2 10.15 12.70 12.51
CA VAL A 2 11.44 13.34 12.84
C VAL A 2 11.61 14.60 12.00
N LEU A 3 11.84 15.73 12.66
CA LEU A 3 12.21 17.01 12.02
C LEU A 3 13.63 17.41 12.44
N GLY A 4 14.26 18.27 11.64
CA GLY A 4 15.54 18.90 11.97
C GLY A 4 15.35 20.38 12.36
N PRO A 5 16.43 21.09 12.74
CA PRO A 5 16.41 22.54 12.91
C PRO A 5 16.03 23.26 11.62
N SER A 6 15.33 24.40 11.73
CA SER A 6 14.89 25.20 10.58
C SER A 6 14.25 24.37 9.45
N SER A 7 13.43 23.38 9.82
CA SER A 7 12.75 22.51 8.87
C SER A 7 11.28 22.87 8.83
N SER A 8 10.66 22.64 7.67
CA SER A 8 9.22 22.78 7.54
C SER A 8 8.64 21.63 6.74
N ARG A 9 7.46 21.16 7.12
CA ARG A 9 6.77 20.10 6.41
C ARG A 9 5.32 20.47 6.20
N LEU A 10 4.88 20.37 4.95
CA LEU A 10 3.53 20.67 4.51
C LEU A 10 2.67 19.40 4.51
N PHE A 11 1.43 19.56 4.98
CA PHE A 11 0.40 18.54 4.96
C PHE A 11 -0.87 19.12 4.35
N HIS A 12 -1.60 18.29 3.62
CA HIS A 12 -2.92 18.64 3.10
C HIS A 12 -3.97 17.90 3.93
N ALA A 13 -4.84 18.65 4.59
CA ALA A 13 -5.89 18.11 5.43
C ALA A 13 -7.28 18.46 4.86
N SER A 14 -8.08 17.42 4.59
CA SER A 14 -9.47 17.62 4.18
C SER A 14 -10.35 17.87 5.40
N SER A 15 -10.97 19.05 5.48
CA SER A 15 -11.88 19.39 6.57
C SER A 15 -13.17 18.58 6.57
N VAL A 16 -13.47 17.85 5.48
CA VAL A 16 -14.59 16.90 5.42
C VAL A 16 -14.39 15.80 6.43
N PHE A 17 -13.19 15.20 6.47
CA PHE A 17 -12.87 14.06 7.33
C PHE A 17 -12.20 14.46 8.63
N ILE A 18 -11.45 15.56 8.63
CA ILE A 18 -10.63 15.97 9.76
C ILE A 18 -11.26 17.21 10.40
N LYS A 19 -11.45 17.17 11.72
CA LYS A 19 -11.96 18.27 12.54
C LYS A 19 -10.82 19.18 12.97
N GLN A 20 -9.73 18.59 13.47
CA GLN A 20 -8.60 19.32 14.04
C GLN A 20 -7.29 18.59 13.75
N VAL A 21 -6.21 19.37 13.67
CA VAL A 21 -4.84 18.88 13.61
C VAL A 21 -4.18 19.22 14.94
N GLU A 22 -3.58 18.23 15.59
CA GLU A 22 -2.86 18.39 16.85
C GLU A 22 -1.39 18.04 16.65
N VAL A 23 -0.52 18.90 17.20
CA VAL A 23 0.92 18.69 17.26
C VAL A 23 1.36 18.61 18.71
N LYS A 24 2.09 17.54 19.04
CA LYS A 24 2.77 17.36 20.31
C LYS A 24 4.26 17.29 20.08
N ASP A 25 4.98 18.06 20.86
CA ASP A 25 6.44 18.17 20.84
C ASP A 25 6.97 17.53 22.12
N TYR A 26 7.51 16.32 22.00
CA TYR A 26 8.03 15.58 23.16
C TYR A 26 9.32 16.18 23.71
N ASP A 27 10.13 16.78 22.82
CA ASP A 27 11.43 17.35 23.16
C ASP A 27 11.30 18.80 23.67
N LYS A 28 10.08 19.38 23.65
CA LYS A 28 9.75 20.74 24.10
C LYS A 28 10.63 21.82 23.46
N LYS A 29 11.00 21.63 22.19
CA LYS A 29 11.88 22.53 21.45
C LYS A 29 11.14 23.69 20.75
N GLY A 30 9.81 23.74 20.84
CA GLY A 30 8.99 24.89 20.44
C GLY A 30 8.61 24.87 18.97
N VAL A 31 7.91 23.82 18.55
CA VAL A 31 7.38 23.64 17.20
C VAL A 31 6.21 24.59 16.94
N PHE A 32 6.09 25.10 15.72
CA PHE A 32 4.97 25.92 15.28
C PHE A 32 4.12 25.19 14.24
N LEU A 33 2.81 25.40 14.33
CA LEU A 33 1.83 24.90 13.38
C LEU A 33 1.13 26.08 12.72
N TYR A 34 1.07 26.07 11.39
CA TYR A 34 0.44 27.12 10.59
C TYR A 34 -0.67 26.53 9.74
N GLY A 35 -1.80 27.24 9.64
CA GLY A 35 -2.92 26.91 8.77
C GLY A 35 -3.06 27.89 7.61
N PHE A 36 -3.26 27.37 6.41
CA PHE A 36 -3.42 28.13 5.17
C PHE A 36 -4.66 27.64 4.40
N SER A 37 -5.30 28.56 3.67
CA SER A 37 -6.37 28.19 2.72
C SER A 37 -5.82 27.77 1.35
N GLU A 38 -4.65 28.28 0.98
CA GLU A 38 -3.97 27.98 -0.27
C GLU A 38 -2.62 27.35 0.02
N LYS A 39 -2.05 26.65 -0.97
CA LYS A 39 -0.75 26.00 -0.81
C LYS A 39 0.33 27.07 -0.64
N PRO A 40 1.07 27.10 0.49
CA PRO A 40 2.16 28.05 0.66
C PRO A 40 3.31 27.77 -0.30
N GLU A 41 4.04 28.82 -0.66
CA GLU A 41 5.21 28.74 -1.54
C GLU A 41 6.45 28.26 -0.75
N LEU A 42 7.30 27.46 -1.39
CA LEU A 42 8.56 26.98 -0.82
C LEU A 42 9.70 27.97 -1.15
N SER A 43 9.65 29.17 -0.57
CA SER A 43 10.56 30.27 -0.91
C SER A 43 11.55 30.64 0.19
N SER A 44 11.21 30.38 1.46
CA SER A 44 12.03 30.76 2.60
C SER A 44 13.29 29.90 2.67
N GLU A 45 14.44 30.51 2.94
CA GLU A 45 15.72 29.80 3.06
C GLU A 45 16.36 30.17 4.40
N LYS A 46 16.72 29.13 5.16
CA LYS A 46 17.33 29.27 6.48
C LYS A 46 18.57 28.40 6.55
N ASN A 47 19.68 29.03 6.91
CA ASN A 47 20.97 28.36 7.07
C ASN A 47 21.19 28.03 8.53
N TRP A 48 21.68 26.82 8.78
CA TRP A 48 22.13 26.40 10.09
C TRP A 48 23.30 25.44 9.93
N SER A 49 24.18 25.45 10.92
CA SER A 49 25.34 24.58 10.95
C SER A 49 25.44 23.88 12.29
N VAL A 50 26.07 22.71 12.28
CA VAL A 50 26.40 21.95 13.47
C VAL A 50 27.81 21.39 13.32
N SER A 51 28.57 21.48 14.41
CA SER A 51 29.88 20.85 14.54
C SER A 51 29.87 19.91 15.75
N ASN A 52 30.06 18.62 15.52
CA ASN A 52 30.12 17.63 16.59
C ASN A 52 31.26 16.62 16.36
N TYR A 53 31.86 16.17 17.47
CA TYR A 53 32.76 15.03 17.46
C TYR A 53 31.94 13.75 17.50
N VAL A 54 32.12 12.89 16.51
CA VAL A 54 31.40 11.63 16.39
C VAL A 54 32.39 10.49 16.57
N ILE A 55 32.09 9.59 17.50
CA ILE A 55 32.82 8.33 17.64
C ILE A 55 32.06 7.29 16.83
N VAL A 56 32.69 6.76 15.78
CA VAL A 56 32.14 5.69 14.94
C VAL A 56 32.89 4.40 15.26
N ALA A 57 32.14 3.38 15.71
CA ALA A 57 32.73 2.08 16.04
C ALA A 57 33.32 1.41 14.79
N SER A 58 34.16 0.39 15.02
CA SER A 58 34.69 -0.45 13.94
C SER A 58 33.57 -1.03 13.07
N TYR A 59 33.75 -1.00 11.75
CA TYR A 59 32.81 -1.55 10.76
C TYR A 59 31.35 -1.10 10.97
N SER A 60 31.17 0.12 11.48
CA SER A 60 29.87 0.62 11.90
C SER A 60 29.53 1.93 11.20
N LYS A 61 28.25 2.30 11.28
CA LYS A 61 27.74 3.57 10.77
C LYS A 61 27.14 4.37 11.91
N LYS A 62 27.30 5.69 11.85
CA LYS A 62 26.65 6.61 12.79
C LYS A 62 26.15 7.83 12.04
N GLY A 63 24.95 8.27 12.40
CA GLY A 63 24.28 9.35 11.70
C GLY A 63 23.05 9.83 12.45
N PHE A 64 22.35 10.78 11.85
CA PHE A 64 21.10 11.34 12.34
C PHE A 64 20.13 11.56 11.17
N SER A 65 18.84 11.52 11.49
CA SER A 65 17.78 11.70 10.50
C SER A 65 17.19 13.10 10.58
N LEU A 66 16.86 13.69 9.43
CA LEU A 66 16.09 14.93 9.37
C LEU A 66 15.22 15.02 8.11
N TRP A 67 14.16 15.84 8.19
CA TRP A 67 13.33 16.16 7.04
C TRP A 67 13.90 17.35 6.26
N LEU A 68 14.02 17.22 4.94
CA LEU A 68 14.43 18.29 4.03
C LEU A 68 13.49 18.40 2.85
N ASN A 69 13.24 19.64 2.43
CA ASN A 69 12.48 19.92 1.22
C ASN A 69 13.42 20.07 0.01
N LYS A 70 12.87 19.86 -1.18
CA LYS A 70 13.48 20.09 -2.47
C LYS A 70 14.13 21.48 -2.55
N GLY A 71 15.33 21.51 -3.11
CA GLY A 71 16.15 22.71 -3.24
C GLY A 71 17.01 23.02 -2.02
N SER A 72 16.86 22.28 -0.91
CA SER A 72 17.79 22.36 0.22
C SER A 72 19.18 21.87 -0.21
N LYS A 73 20.23 22.42 0.42
CA LYS A 73 21.62 22.06 0.14
C LYS A 73 22.29 21.62 1.43
N ILE A 74 23.06 20.54 1.33
CA ILE A 74 23.85 20.01 2.44
C ILE A 74 25.32 20.13 2.05
N ARG A 75 26.13 20.70 2.93
CA ARG A 75 27.58 20.66 2.85
C ARG A 75 28.11 19.97 4.09
N ILE A 76 28.84 18.89 3.90
CA ILE A 76 29.44 18.14 4.99
C ILE A 76 30.93 18.21 4.81
N ARG A 77 31.62 18.63 5.86
CA ARG A 77 33.06 18.60 5.99
C ARG A 77 33.44 17.69 7.15
N TRP A 78 34.41 16.83 6.94
CA TRP A 78 34.90 15.92 7.97
C TRP A 78 36.42 15.95 8.09
N GLU A 79 36.89 15.92 9.32
CA GLU A 79 38.31 15.90 9.65
C GLU A 79 38.60 14.70 10.55
N ALA A 80 39.59 13.92 10.15
CA ALA A 80 40.05 12.72 10.84
C ALA A 80 41.59 12.62 10.72
N GLN A 81 42.20 11.70 11.47
CA GLN A 81 43.63 11.42 11.30
C GLN A 81 43.91 10.93 9.87
N THR A 82 45.00 11.40 9.27
CA THR A 82 45.37 11.14 7.87
C THR A 82 45.44 9.65 7.51
N SER A 83 45.82 8.79 8.45
CA SER A 83 45.85 7.33 8.31
C SER A 83 44.48 6.66 8.22
N SER A 84 43.41 7.35 8.61
CA SER A 84 42.05 6.81 8.71
C SER A 84 41.07 7.39 7.67
N LEU A 85 41.49 8.42 6.94
CA LEU A 85 40.65 9.19 6.02
C LEU A 85 40.13 8.38 4.82
N GLY A 86 40.94 7.47 4.27
CA GLY A 86 40.54 6.63 3.13
C GLY A 86 39.56 5.50 3.48
N GLN A 87 39.22 5.35 4.77
CA GLN A 87 38.34 4.28 5.28
C GLN A 87 37.06 4.84 5.90
N LEU A 88 36.80 6.13 5.67
CA LEU A 88 35.59 6.82 6.08
C LEU A 88 34.82 7.22 4.83
N GLU A 89 33.54 6.86 4.79
CA GLU A 89 32.65 7.20 3.69
C GLU A 89 31.44 7.97 4.24
N VAL A 90 31.14 9.12 3.62
CA VAL A 90 29.92 9.87 3.93
C VAL A 90 28.78 9.34 3.08
N SER A 91 27.73 8.86 3.76
CA SER A 91 26.52 8.36 3.11
C SER A 91 25.33 9.21 3.50
N ILE A 92 24.60 9.72 2.49
CA ILE A 92 23.28 10.31 2.69
C ILE A 92 22.27 9.37 2.06
N ILE A 93 21.32 8.91 2.86
CA ILE A 93 20.32 7.94 2.44
C ILE A 93 18.95 8.62 2.47
N LYS A 94 18.26 8.63 1.33
CA LYS A 94 16.88 9.07 1.23
C LYS A 94 15.94 7.95 1.72
N GLY A 95 14.93 8.33 2.49
CA GLY A 95 13.80 7.49 2.86
C GLY A 95 14.13 6.47 3.95
N GLU A 96 13.07 5.86 4.49
CA GLU A 96 13.16 4.88 5.59
C GLU A 96 13.05 3.43 5.12
N GLN A 97 12.35 3.19 3.99
CA GLN A 97 12.08 1.84 3.45
C GLN A 97 12.81 1.53 2.12
N LYS A 98 13.01 2.54 1.26
CA LYS A 98 13.77 2.40 0.01
C LYS A 98 15.00 3.29 0.08
N TYR A 99 16.13 2.71 0.47
CA TYR A 99 17.38 3.43 0.61
C TYR A 99 17.91 3.81 -0.78
N LYS A 100 17.89 5.10 -1.10
CA LYS A 100 18.63 5.67 -2.24
C LYS A 100 19.77 6.49 -1.69
N THR A 101 21.01 6.05 -1.91
CA THR A 101 22.19 6.83 -1.57
C THR A 101 22.31 8.00 -2.54
N LEU A 102 22.53 9.21 -2.02
CA LEU A 102 22.73 10.39 -2.86
C LEU A 102 24.18 10.45 -3.33
N ILE A 103 24.35 10.83 -4.59
CA ILE A 103 25.67 11.10 -5.16
C ILE A 103 25.99 12.58 -4.90
N PRO A 104 27.17 12.89 -4.34
CA PRO A 104 27.57 14.27 -4.13
C PRO A 104 27.71 15.00 -5.47
N LYS A 105 27.31 16.28 -5.50
CA LYS A 105 27.47 17.15 -6.66
C LYS A 105 28.94 17.56 -6.85
N SER A 106 29.64 17.76 -5.74
CA SER A 106 31.06 18.09 -5.70
C SER A 106 31.70 17.43 -4.49
N THR A 107 32.93 16.94 -4.65
CA THR A 107 33.74 16.37 -3.57
C THR A 107 35.14 16.95 -3.63
N ASP A 108 35.54 17.70 -2.61
CA ASP A 108 36.90 18.26 -2.47
C ASP A 108 37.74 17.45 -1.46
N GLY A 109 37.67 16.12 -1.57
CA GLY A 109 38.37 15.13 -0.72
C GLY A 109 37.96 15.08 0.77
N ARG A 110 37.58 16.22 1.37
CA ARG A 110 37.19 16.39 2.77
C ARG A 110 35.87 17.16 2.94
N GLU A 111 35.32 17.66 1.85
CA GLU A 111 34.03 18.32 1.80
C GLU A 111 33.19 17.73 0.67
N ALA A 112 31.91 17.48 0.94
CA ALA A 112 30.96 17.01 -0.04
C ALA A 112 29.70 17.89 -0.02
N GLU A 113 29.27 18.34 -1.20
CA GLU A 113 28.03 19.11 -1.38
C GLU A 113 26.96 18.24 -2.03
N TYR A 114 25.76 18.24 -1.44
CA TYR A 114 24.59 17.52 -1.91
C TYR A 114 23.43 18.48 -2.13
N VAL A 115 22.65 18.22 -3.17
CA VAL A 115 21.43 18.97 -3.48
C VAL A 115 20.23 18.05 -3.33
N ILE A 116 19.23 18.53 -2.58
CA ILE A 116 18.00 17.77 -2.33
C ILE A 116 17.04 17.99 -3.50
N GLU A 117 16.71 16.90 -4.19
CA GLU A 117 15.84 16.93 -5.38
C GLU A 117 14.35 16.74 -5.05
N GLU A 118 14.05 16.13 -3.91
CA GLU A 118 12.70 15.73 -3.50
C GLU A 118 12.47 15.99 -2.01
N ASP A 119 11.21 16.15 -1.60
CA ASP A 119 10.83 16.34 -0.20
C ASP A 119 10.80 14.97 0.49
N ASP A 120 11.73 14.69 1.42
CA ASP A 120 11.76 13.42 2.14
C ASP A 120 12.54 13.50 3.47
N LYS A 121 12.51 12.41 4.23
CA LYS A 121 13.41 12.13 5.34
C LYS A 121 14.76 11.67 4.77
N TYR A 122 15.83 12.33 5.21
CA TYR A 122 17.20 12.01 4.85
C TYR A 122 17.97 11.58 6.11
N CYS A 123 18.65 10.46 6.01
CA CYS A 123 19.56 9.96 7.02
C CYS A 123 20.99 10.33 6.61
N LEU A 124 21.58 11.26 7.34
CA LEU A 124 22.97 11.67 7.14
C LEU A 124 23.85 10.88 8.09
N GLY A 125 24.84 10.16 7.56
CA GLY A 125 25.75 9.38 8.39
C GLY A 125 27.12 9.17 7.77
N ILE A 126 28.02 8.69 8.61
CA ILE A 126 29.38 8.34 8.28
C ILE A 126 29.56 6.84 8.54
N VAL A 127 30.13 6.16 7.56
CA VAL A 127 30.43 4.74 7.57
C VAL A 127 31.92 4.58 7.82
N ASN A 128 32.26 3.79 8.83
CA ASN A 128 33.63 3.43 9.17
C ASN A 128 33.91 2.01 8.66
N THR A 129 34.84 1.88 7.71
CA THR A 129 35.32 0.58 7.21
C THR A 129 36.61 0.12 7.89
N ASN A 130 37.10 0.86 8.89
CA ASN A 130 38.28 0.53 9.68
C ASN A 130 37.95 -0.51 10.78
N PRO A 131 38.87 -1.44 11.08
CA PRO A 131 38.78 -2.34 12.24
C PRO A 131 38.85 -1.64 13.61
N ARG A 132 39.15 -0.35 13.67
CA ARG A 132 39.23 0.45 14.90
C ARG A 132 38.13 1.50 14.93
N SER A 133 37.72 1.86 16.15
CA SER A 133 36.87 3.03 16.35
C SER A 133 37.62 4.30 16.01
N ILE A 134 37.01 5.19 15.25
CA ILE A 134 37.60 6.47 14.85
C ILE A 134 36.77 7.60 15.43
N ILE A 135 37.47 8.62 15.92
CA ILE A 135 36.88 9.89 16.31
C ILE A 135 37.05 10.85 15.15
N ILE A 136 35.94 11.43 14.70
CA ILE A 136 35.90 12.37 13.58
C ILE A 136 35.26 13.67 14.02
N ALA A 137 35.81 14.78 13.56
CA ALA A 137 35.17 16.08 13.67
C ALA A 137 34.31 16.27 12.41
N MET A 138 32.99 16.30 12.58
CA MET A 138 32.05 16.49 11.49
C MET A 138 31.42 17.87 11.60
N ASN A 139 31.50 18.65 10.53
CA ASN A 139 30.83 19.93 10.36
C ASN A 139 29.80 19.80 9.24
N VAL A 140 28.54 20.02 9.58
CA VAL A 140 27.44 19.96 8.63
C VAL A 140 26.82 21.35 8.54
N ASN A 141 26.79 21.89 7.34
CA ASN A 141 26.12 23.14 7.01
C ASN A 141 24.95 22.85 6.08
N ILE A 142 23.74 23.21 6.50
CA ILE A 142 22.51 22.95 5.76
C ILE A 142 21.82 24.28 5.47
N SER A 143 21.63 24.53 4.18
CA SER A 143 20.64 25.51 3.71
C SER A 143 19.31 24.78 3.53
N SER A 144 18.37 25.04 4.44
CA SER A 144 17.04 24.43 4.44
C SER A 144 16.05 25.31 3.70
N LYS A 145 15.37 24.74 2.69
CA LYS A 145 14.20 25.37 2.07
C LYS A 145 12.95 25.15 2.92
N MET A 146 12.26 26.23 3.23
CA MET A 146 11.06 26.25 4.08
C MET A 146 9.88 26.91 3.37
N TYR A 147 8.67 26.48 3.74
CA TYR A 147 7.45 27.13 3.28
C TYR A 147 7.29 28.53 3.89
N ASP A 148 6.83 29.48 3.09
CA ASP A 148 6.53 30.83 3.56
C ASP A 148 5.33 30.81 4.52
N THR A 149 5.55 31.35 5.71
CA THR A 149 4.56 31.42 6.79
C THR A 149 3.79 32.73 6.84
N ASN A 150 4.15 33.73 6.02
CA ASN A 150 3.56 35.08 6.09
C ASN A 150 2.06 35.11 5.75
N LYS A 151 1.61 34.24 4.83
CA LYS A 151 0.21 34.15 4.39
C LYS A 151 -0.66 33.23 5.28
N ALA A 152 -0.16 32.82 6.46
CA ALA A 152 -0.91 31.93 7.35
C ALA A 152 -2.13 32.63 7.93
N LYS A 153 -3.28 31.94 7.92
CA LYS A 153 -4.54 32.44 8.52
C LYS A 153 -4.63 32.15 10.02
N SER A 154 -3.91 31.13 10.47
CA SER A 154 -3.90 30.71 11.87
C SER A 154 -2.55 30.11 12.22
N MET A 155 -2.15 30.26 13.48
CA MET A 155 -0.90 29.76 14.02
C MET A 155 -1.09 29.29 15.46
N CYS A 156 -0.44 28.20 15.85
CA CYS A 156 -0.17 27.90 17.25
C CYS A 156 1.25 27.35 17.47
N SER A 157 1.68 27.32 18.72
CA SER A 157 3.02 26.89 19.13
C SER A 157 2.92 25.82 20.22
N THR A 158 3.89 24.91 20.27
CA THR A 158 3.98 23.88 21.31
C THR A 158 4.73 24.31 22.57
N ILE A 159 5.17 25.58 22.66
CA ILE A 159 5.88 26.10 23.85
C ILE A 159 5.04 25.93 25.13
N ASN A 160 3.72 26.11 25.04
CA ASN A 160 2.78 25.98 26.17
C ASN A 160 2.05 24.62 26.20
N GLY A 161 2.61 23.58 25.54
CA GLY A 161 2.02 22.22 25.51
C GLY A 161 1.64 21.77 24.11
N SER A 162 0.54 21.03 23.97
CA SER A 162 0.06 20.58 22.65
C SER A 162 -0.61 21.72 21.88
N CYS A 163 -0.28 21.86 20.60
CA CYS A 163 -0.87 22.87 19.72
C CYS A 163 -1.97 22.23 18.88
N ARG A 164 -3.18 22.80 18.95
CA ARG A 164 -4.38 22.29 18.25
C ARG A 164 -4.93 23.35 17.32
N LEU A 165 -5.07 22.99 16.06
CA LEU A 165 -5.65 23.84 15.03
C LEU A 165 -6.94 23.23 14.48
N SER A 166 -8.03 24.00 14.55
CA SER A 166 -9.32 23.56 14.02
C SER A 166 -9.44 23.87 12.52
N LEU A 167 -9.92 22.88 11.76
CA LEU A 167 -10.13 23.01 10.32
C LEU A 167 -11.56 23.49 10.05
N LEU A 168 -11.69 24.57 9.26
CA LEU A 168 -12.99 25.14 8.89
C LEU A 168 -13.60 24.35 7.73
N PHE A 169 -14.76 23.75 7.97
CA PHE A 169 -15.54 23.05 6.95
C PHE A 169 -16.25 24.07 6.03
N PRO A 170 -16.37 23.84 4.71
CA PRO A 170 -15.99 22.64 3.94
C PRO A 170 -14.63 22.71 3.22
N TYR A 171 -13.81 23.72 3.51
CA TYR A 171 -12.59 23.97 2.74
C TYR A 171 -11.45 23.02 3.13
N SER A 172 -10.74 22.45 2.15
CA SER A 172 -9.45 21.82 2.43
C SER A 172 -8.45 22.88 2.90
N GLN A 173 -7.60 22.53 3.85
CA GLN A 173 -6.60 23.44 4.38
C GLN A 173 -5.22 22.80 4.28
N PHE A 174 -4.24 23.67 4.01
CA PHE A 174 -2.84 23.32 4.03
C PHE A 174 -2.31 23.63 5.43
N VAL A 175 -1.58 22.68 6.00
CA VAL A 175 -1.05 22.80 7.35
C VAL A 175 0.46 22.58 7.30
N THR A 176 1.22 23.54 7.81
CA THR A 176 2.68 23.46 7.83
C THR A 176 3.17 23.39 9.27
N VAL A 177 4.02 22.41 9.54
CA VAL A 177 4.74 22.29 10.81
C VAL A 177 6.14 22.86 10.59
N THR A 178 6.59 23.78 11.44
CA THR A 178 7.94 24.36 11.37
C THR A 178 8.67 24.24 12.69
N THR A 179 10.00 24.12 12.61
CA THR A 179 10.89 24.08 13.77
C THR A 179 11.79 25.32 13.83
N PRO A 180 12.02 25.91 15.01
CA PRO A 180 12.97 27.00 15.17
C PRO A 180 14.42 26.50 15.05
N ASN A 181 15.36 27.45 14.95
CA ASN A 181 16.78 27.17 15.03
C ASN A 181 17.29 27.40 16.45
N ASN A 182 17.36 26.34 17.26
CA ASN A 182 17.82 26.43 18.64
C ASN A 182 19.31 26.08 18.80
N GLY A 183 20.07 25.93 17.71
CA GLY A 183 21.51 25.61 17.76
C GLY A 183 21.87 24.18 18.19
N GLU A 184 20.89 23.38 18.63
CA GLU A 184 21.09 21.99 19.04
C GLU A 184 20.69 21.00 17.95
N LEU A 185 21.64 20.13 17.59
CA LEU A 185 21.37 18.96 16.77
C LEU A 185 20.83 17.83 17.64
N GLY A 186 19.59 17.47 17.38
CA GLY A 186 18.97 16.24 17.86
C GLY A 186 17.88 15.85 16.88
N GLU A 187 17.43 14.61 16.92
CA GLU A 187 16.20 14.23 16.22
C GLU A 187 15.02 14.85 16.96
N TRP A 188 14.21 15.68 16.27
CA TRP A 188 13.04 16.30 16.90
C TRP A 188 11.85 15.38 16.71
N ASN A 189 11.42 14.74 17.79
CA ASN A 189 10.31 13.81 17.79
C ASN A 189 9.00 14.57 17.99
N VAL A 190 8.36 14.83 16.86
CA VAL A 190 7.07 15.53 16.82
C VAL A 190 5.98 14.54 16.47
N GLU A 191 4.93 14.46 17.28
CA GLU A 191 3.74 13.68 16.98
C GLU A 191 2.69 14.59 16.33
N LEU A 192 2.20 14.16 15.16
CA LEU A 192 1.13 14.82 14.44
C LEU A 192 -0.10 13.90 14.49
N SER A 193 -1.19 14.40 15.08
CA SER A 193 -2.45 13.67 15.24
C SER A 193 -3.57 14.37 14.47
N PHE A 194 -4.43 13.60 13.83
CA PHE A 194 -5.61 14.09 13.10
C PHE A 194 -6.88 13.66 13.82
N VAL A 195 -7.65 14.63 14.31
CA VAL A 195 -8.94 14.37 14.97
C VAL A 195 -10.01 14.23 13.91
N ALA A 196 -10.61 13.04 13.78
CA ALA A 196 -11.62 12.74 12.76
C ALA A 196 -13.00 13.37 13.08
N ARG A 197 -13.77 13.72 12.04
CA ARG A 197 -15.20 14.04 12.13
C ARG A 197 -15.99 12.75 11.95
N VAL A 198 -16.77 12.32 12.94
CA VAL A 198 -17.46 11.02 12.90
C VAL A 198 -18.55 10.92 11.83
N MET A 199 -19.30 12.01 11.58
CA MET A 199 -20.46 12.03 10.67
C MET A 199 -20.19 11.53 9.23
N PRO A 200 -19.17 12.00 8.49
CA PRO A 200 -18.88 11.50 7.14
C PRO A 200 -18.58 10.00 7.11
N TYR A 201 -17.98 9.42 8.16
CA TYR A 201 -17.69 7.98 8.22
C TYR A 201 -18.96 7.15 8.44
N ILE A 202 -19.90 7.64 9.25
CA ILE A 202 -21.21 6.98 9.42
C ILE A 202 -21.99 7.01 8.11
N VAL A 203 -22.01 8.15 7.42
CA VAL A 203 -22.70 8.30 6.12
C VAL A 203 -22.05 7.41 5.06
N SER A 204 -20.72 7.37 4.95
CA SER A 204 -20.03 6.50 3.99
C SER A 204 -20.25 5.02 4.28
N LEU A 205 -20.23 4.61 5.55
CA LEU A 205 -20.54 3.24 5.95
C LEU A 205 -21.97 2.85 5.59
N GLY A 206 -22.95 3.69 5.88
CA GLY A 206 -24.35 3.47 5.51
C GLY A 206 -24.55 3.33 4.00
N PHE A 207 -23.88 4.19 3.22
CA PHE A 207 -23.92 4.12 1.76
C PHE A 207 -23.33 2.82 1.21
N VAL A 208 -22.20 2.34 1.76
CA VAL A 208 -21.58 1.07 1.37
C VAL A 208 -22.51 -0.11 1.67
N VAL A 209 -23.17 -0.12 2.84
CA VAL A 209 -24.13 -1.17 3.19
C VAL A 209 -25.32 -1.20 2.23
N ILE A 210 -25.83 -0.03 1.83
CA ILE A 210 -26.91 0.07 0.83
C ILE A 210 -26.43 -0.48 -0.53
N ILE A 211 -25.22 -0.15 -0.98
CA ILE A 211 -24.67 -0.67 -2.24
C ILE A 211 -24.57 -2.20 -2.18
N ILE A 212 -24.04 -2.77 -1.09
CA ILE A 212 -23.93 -4.22 -0.93
C ILE A 212 -25.33 -4.87 -0.98
N PHE A 213 -26.31 -4.27 -0.31
CA PHE A 213 -27.69 -4.74 -0.36
C PHE A 213 -28.28 -4.70 -1.78
N LEU A 214 -28.02 -3.62 -2.55
CA LEU A 214 -28.46 -3.51 -3.94
C LEU A 214 -27.80 -4.56 -4.83
N ILE A 215 -26.50 -4.84 -4.65
CA ILE A 215 -25.79 -5.90 -5.36
C ILE A 215 -26.43 -7.26 -5.04
N HIS A 216 -26.68 -7.56 -3.76
CA HIS A 216 -27.35 -8.81 -3.37
C HIS A 216 -28.76 -8.92 -3.96
N LYS A 217 -29.53 -7.83 -3.98
CA LYS A 217 -30.85 -7.78 -4.60
C LYS A 217 -30.76 -8.06 -6.10
N TYR A 218 -29.78 -7.49 -6.79
CA TYR A 218 -29.55 -7.73 -8.21
C TYR A 218 -29.16 -9.19 -8.49
N LEU A 219 -28.23 -9.75 -7.72
CA LEU A 219 -27.85 -11.16 -7.82
C LEU A 219 -29.04 -12.09 -7.60
N ARG A 220 -29.90 -11.81 -6.60
CA ARG A 220 -31.13 -12.57 -6.35
C ARG A 220 -32.17 -12.43 -7.47
N ALA A 221 -32.23 -11.28 -8.13
CA ALA A 221 -33.12 -11.07 -9.28
C ALA A 221 -32.66 -11.85 -10.52
N CYS A 222 -31.34 -12.04 -10.70
CA CYS A 222 -30.78 -12.89 -11.74
C CYS A 222 -31.01 -14.40 -11.47
N ASP A 223 -31.10 -14.79 -10.20
CA ASP A 223 -31.38 -16.19 -9.79
C ASP A 223 -32.89 -16.53 -9.78
N GLY A 224 -33.75 -15.51 -9.91
CA GLY A 224 -35.20 -15.63 -9.78
C GLY A 224 -35.98 -16.04 -11.02
N ASN A 225 -35.33 -16.33 -12.16
CA ASN A 225 -36.00 -16.66 -13.42
C ASN A 225 -35.89 -18.12 -13.86
N THR A 226 -35.54 -19.05 -12.96
CA THR A 226 -35.69 -20.48 -13.21
C THR A 226 -36.91 -21.01 -12.46
N HIS A 227 -37.95 -21.36 -13.23
CA HIS A 227 -39.20 -22.05 -12.84
C HIS A 227 -40.31 -21.24 -12.17
N LYS A 228 -41.15 -20.63 -13.02
CA LYS A 228 -42.60 -20.78 -12.92
C LYS A 228 -43.11 -21.39 -14.22
N VAL A 229 -43.02 -22.70 -14.36
CA VAL A 229 -43.82 -23.46 -15.33
C VAL A 229 -44.91 -24.15 -14.52
N THR A 230 -46.08 -23.56 -14.57
CA THR A 230 -47.33 -24.09 -14.05
C THR A 230 -47.63 -25.40 -14.79
N GLU A 231 -47.94 -26.46 -14.04
CA GLU A 231 -48.53 -27.68 -14.57
C GLU A 231 -49.81 -27.38 -15.38
N THR A 232 -50.10 -28.27 -16.33
CA THR A 232 -51.26 -28.34 -17.26
C THR A 232 -51.13 -27.60 -18.60
N ASP A 233 -50.38 -28.19 -19.54
CA ASP A 233 -50.84 -28.31 -20.94
C ASP A 233 -50.05 -29.41 -21.69
N PRO A 234 -50.71 -30.37 -22.39
CA PRO A 234 -50.02 -31.42 -23.12
C PRO A 234 -49.60 -30.96 -24.53
N LEU A 235 -48.29 -30.90 -24.79
CA LEU A 235 -47.70 -30.60 -26.11
C LEU A 235 -47.53 -31.86 -26.98
N VAL A 236 -48.62 -32.58 -27.24
CA VAL A 236 -48.63 -33.64 -28.27
C VAL A 236 -49.74 -33.37 -29.28
N PRO A 237 -49.43 -32.88 -30.49
CA PRO A 237 -50.32 -33.05 -31.63
C PRO A 237 -50.28 -34.53 -32.04
N GLY A 238 -51.42 -35.23 -31.93
CA GLY A 238 -51.57 -36.60 -32.42
C GLY A 238 -51.26 -36.69 -33.92
N LYS A 239 -50.57 -37.74 -34.40
CA LYS A 239 -51.14 -39.03 -34.89
C LYS A 239 -50.02 -39.81 -35.62
N PRO A 240 -50.21 -41.10 -36.00
CA PRO A 240 -50.74 -42.25 -35.28
C PRO A 240 -49.72 -43.42 -35.20
N PHE A 241 -49.98 -44.33 -34.28
CA PHE A 241 -49.36 -45.64 -34.14
C PHE A 241 -49.25 -46.44 -35.47
N ARG A 242 -48.04 -46.96 -35.77
CA ARG A 242 -47.83 -48.28 -36.41
C ARG A 242 -46.56 -48.92 -35.85
N MET A 243 -46.72 -50.13 -35.31
CA MET A 243 -45.70 -51.02 -34.74
C MET A 243 -45.23 -52.02 -35.85
N PRO A 244 -44.34 -52.99 -35.57
CA PRO A 244 -42.87 -52.98 -35.59
C PRO A 244 -42.27 -53.92 -36.67
N TYR A 245 -40.95 -53.92 -36.90
CA TYR A 245 -40.03 -55.09 -37.04
C TYR A 245 -38.71 -54.72 -37.77
N GLY A 246 -37.60 -55.39 -37.38
CA GLY A 246 -36.59 -55.85 -38.35
C GLY A 246 -35.21 -55.16 -38.39
N THR A 247 -34.26 -55.79 -37.68
CA THR A 247 -32.88 -56.17 -38.05
C THR A 247 -32.12 -55.41 -39.16
N GLY A 248 -30.88 -54.97 -38.86
CA GLY A 248 -29.91 -54.58 -39.89
C GLY A 248 -28.69 -53.85 -39.33
N GLU A 249 -27.61 -54.60 -39.16
CA GLU A 249 -26.23 -54.20 -38.87
C GLU A 249 -25.70 -53.30 -40.00
N VAL A 250 -24.95 -52.21 -39.72
CA VAL A 250 -23.63 -51.86 -40.31
C VAL A 250 -23.02 -50.66 -39.56
N ASP A 251 -21.72 -50.80 -39.26
CA ASP A 251 -20.76 -49.78 -38.84
C ASP A 251 -20.69 -48.54 -39.76
N VAL A 252 -20.14 -47.42 -39.24
CA VAL A 252 -18.90 -46.77 -39.72
C VAL A 252 -18.66 -45.49 -38.91
N GLU A 253 -17.73 -45.63 -37.97
CA GLU A 253 -16.55 -44.80 -37.70
C GLU A 253 -16.42 -43.35 -38.20
N SER A 254 -15.75 -42.58 -37.31
CA SER A 254 -14.82 -41.47 -37.58
C SER A 254 -15.42 -40.15 -38.06
N GLY A 255 -15.14 -38.99 -37.45
CA GLY A 255 -14.16 -38.65 -36.44
C GLY A 255 -13.94 -37.13 -36.50
N SER A 256 -13.65 -36.52 -35.34
CA SER A 256 -12.79 -35.32 -35.14
C SER A 256 -13.09 -34.05 -35.97
N SER A 257 -13.16 -32.82 -35.47
CA SER A 257 -12.85 -32.16 -34.20
C SER A 257 -12.89 -30.66 -34.47
N THR A 258 -13.52 -29.85 -33.60
CA THR A 258 -13.24 -28.42 -33.35
C THR A 258 -14.24 -27.98 -32.27
N SER A 259 -13.85 -27.71 -31.02
CA SER A 259 -13.21 -26.51 -30.44
C SER A 259 -14.13 -26.00 -29.30
N PRO A 260 -13.61 -25.31 -28.28
CA PRO A 260 -14.09 -25.45 -26.90
C PRO A 260 -14.97 -24.28 -26.49
N GLU A 261 -16.22 -24.22 -26.96
CA GLU A 261 -17.19 -23.27 -26.42
C GLU A 261 -18.56 -23.92 -26.30
N ASP A 262 -19.23 -23.56 -25.21
CA ASP A 262 -20.58 -23.92 -24.78
C ASP A 262 -20.81 -25.31 -24.17
N PHE A 263 -21.80 -25.33 -23.28
CA PHE A 263 -22.35 -26.48 -22.51
C PHE A 263 -21.72 -26.79 -21.15
N ASN A 264 -21.76 -25.81 -20.24
CA ASN A 264 -22.16 -26.10 -18.87
C ASN A 264 -23.66 -25.79 -18.67
N ASP A 265 -24.49 -26.21 -19.62
CA ASP A 265 -25.83 -26.66 -19.26
C ASP A 265 -25.63 -27.81 -18.30
N GLY A 266 -26.03 -27.63 -17.04
CA GLY A 266 -25.76 -28.54 -15.94
C GLY A 266 -26.26 -29.94 -16.26
N LYS A 267 -25.41 -30.77 -16.87
CA LYS A 267 -25.71 -32.17 -17.16
C LYS A 267 -25.94 -32.86 -15.84
N ILE A 268 -27.13 -33.43 -15.70
CA ILE A 268 -27.52 -34.22 -14.53
C ILE A 268 -26.63 -35.47 -14.51
N CYS A 269 -26.29 -35.97 -13.32
CA CYS A 269 -25.40 -37.12 -13.18
C CYS A 269 -26.00 -38.34 -13.88
N VAL A 270 -25.25 -38.94 -14.81
CA VAL A 270 -25.68 -40.11 -15.59
C VAL A 270 -25.92 -41.39 -14.77
N ILE A 271 -25.59 -41.36 -13.48
CA ILE A 271 -25.70 -42.52 -12.57
C ILE A 271 -27.00 -42.45 -11.78
N CYS A 272 -27.28 -41.31 -11.13
CA CYS A 272 -28.52 -41.15 -10.36
C CYS A 272 -29.63 -40.43 -11.12
N ASN A 273 -29.31 -39.70 -12.20
CA ASN A 273 -30.24 -38.85 -12.96
C ASN A 273 -31.04 -37.84 -12.10
N GLU A 274 -30.54 -37.52 -10.90
CA GLU A 274 -31.21 -36.65 -9.92
C GLU A 274 -30.39 -35.39 -9.62
N GLU A 275 -29.08 -35.53 -9.38
CA GLU A 275 -28.21 -34.44 -8.95
C GLU A 275 -27.34 -33.90 -10.08
N ARG A 276 -26.98 -32.61 -10.03
CA ARG A 276 -26.06 -31.99 -11.00
C ARG A 276 -24.64 -32.56 -10.88
N GLN A 277 -23.95 -32.68 -12.01
CA GLN A 277 -22.54 -33.07 -12.03
C GLN A 277 -21.68 -31.97 -11.40
N ASN A 278 -20.91 -32.30 -10.37
CA ASN A 278 -20.03 -31.36 -9.65
C ASN A 278 -18.68 -31.98 -9.22
N CYS A 279 -18.40 -33.22 -9.62
CA CYS A 279 -17.16 -33.94 -9.36
C CYS A 279 -16.65 -34.58 -10.66
N PHE A 280 -15.34 -34.66 -10.85
CA PHE A 280 -14.72 -35.28 -12.03
C PHE A 280 -13.62 -36.26 -11.63
N PHE A 281 -13.42 -37.32 -12.43
CA PHE A 281 -12.39 -38.33 -12.18
C PHE A 281 -11.11 -38.06 -12.96
N VAL A 282 -9.97 -37.99 -12.29
CA VAL A 282 -8.65 -37.80 -12.92
C VAL A 282 -8.01 -39.16 -13.22
N PRO A 283 -7.39 -39.37 -14.41
CA PRO A 283 -7.16 -38.40 -15.48
C PRO A 283 -8.26 -38.36 -16.56
N CYS A 284 -9.31 -39.18 -16.45
CA CYS A 284 -10.25 -39.38 -17.54
C CYS A 284 -11.24 -38.21 -17.80
N GLY A 285 -11.38 -37.26 -16.88
CA GLY A 285 -12.20 -36.06 -17.02
C GLY A 285 -13.71 -36.28 -16.98
N HIS A 286 -14.19 -37.51 -16.77
CA HIS A 286 -15.62 -37.80 -16.69
C HIS A 286 -16.24 -37.28 -15.39
N CYS A 287 -17.40 -36.65 -15.51
CA CYS A 287 -18.08 -35.96 -14.41
C CYS A 287 -19.29 -36.74 -13.85
N THR A 288 -19.47 -36.68 -12.53
CA THR A 288 -20.62 -37.25 -11.78
C THR A 288 -21.02 -36.29 -10.65
N CYS A 289 -22.14 -36.55 -9.96
CA CYS A 289 -22.45 -35.81 -8.73
C CYS A 289 -21.59 -36.32 -7.57
N TYR A 290 -21.44 -35.49 -6.53
CA TYR A 290 -20.62 -35.75 -5.36
C TYR A 290 -21.04 -37.03 -4.63
N THR A 291 -22.34 -37.28 -4.51
CA THR A 291 -22.87 -38.47 -3.82
C THR A 291 -22.47 -39.76 -4.54
N CYS A 292 -22.57 -39.79 -5.88
CA CYS A 292 -22.12 -40.91 -6.68
C CYS A 292 -20.60 -41.04 -6.70
N ALA A 293 -19.86 -39.93 -6.84
CA ALA A 293 -18.40 -39.93 -6.81
C ALA A 293 -17.86 -40.51 -5.50
N LYS A 294 -18.43 -40.10 -4.37
CA LYS A 294 -18.06 -40.60 -3.05
C LYS A 294 -18.33 -42.11 -2.91
N ARG A 295 -19.52 -42.59 -3.32
CA ARG A 295 -19.83 -44.04 -3.32
C ARG A 295 -18.85 -44.85 -4.16
N ILE A 296 -18.37 -44.29 -5.27
CA ILE A 296 -17.39 -44.96 -6.16
C ILE A 296 -15.98 -44.94 -5.57
N MET A 297 -15.58 -43.85 -4.90
CA MET A 297 -14.28 -43.77 -4.23
C MET A 297 -14.22 -44.68 -2.99
N ASP A 298 -15.32 -44.80 -2.26
CA ASP A 298 -15.44 -45.63 -1.05
C ASP A 298 -15.67 -47.12 -1.38
N GLY A 299 -15.99 -47.44 -2.64
CA GLY A 299 -16.16 -48.81 -3.13
C GLY A 299 -14.84 -49.51 -3.49
N GLU A 300 -14.88 -50.84 -3.63
CA GLU A 300 -13.68 -51.65 -3.92
C GLU A 300 -13.10 -51.41 -5.33
N SER A 301 -13.93 -50.98 -6.28
CA SER A 301 -13.51 -50.72 -7.66
C SER A 301 -13.11 -49.25 -7.87
N LYS A 302 -11.80 -48.96 -7.83
CA LYS A 302 -11.26 -47.62 -8.15
C LYS A 302 -11.24 -47.30 -9.65
N LYS A 303 -12.37 -47.49 -10.33
CA LYS A 303 -12.54 -47.31 -11.78
C LYS A 303 -13.66 -46.34 -12.10
N CYS A 304 -13.43 -45.48 -13.10
CA CYS A 304 -14.47 -44.59 -13.61
C CYS A 304 -15.62 -45.43 -14.22
N PRO A 305 -16.89 -45.20 -13.87
CA PRO A 305 -18.02 -45.98 -14.39
C PRO A 305 -18.27 -45.76 -15.88
N ILE A 306 -17.83 -44.62 -16.43
CA ILE A 306 -18.08 -44.25 -17.82
C ILE A 306 -17.02 -44.86 -18.76
N CYS A 307 -15.75 -44.74 -18.42
CA CYS A 307 -14.64 -45.22 -19.28
C CYS A 307 -13.84 -46.40 -18.71
N LYS A 308 -14.19 -46.89 -17.52
CA LYS A 308 -13.57 -48.02 -16.81
C LYS A 308 -12.06 -47.87 -16.53
N ARG A 309 -11.49 -46.68 -16.74
CA ARG A 309 -10.08 -46.36 -16.39
C ARG A 309 -9.94 -46.23 -14.88
N ASN A 310 -8.80 -46.68 -14.35
CA ASN A 310 -8.47 -46.47 -12.95
C ASN A 310 -8.29 -44.97 -12.68
N PHE A 311 -8.89 -44.48 -11.61
CA PHE A 311 -8.61 -43.13 -11.12
C PHE A 311 -7.55 -43.21 -10.02
N ILE A 312 -6.68 -42.21 -9.99
CA ILE A 312 -5.64 -42.05 -8.96
C ILE A 312 -6.25 -41.14 -7.89
N VAL A 313 -6.28 -41.61 -6.64
CA VAL A 313 -6.75 -40.82 -5.48
C VAL A 313 -5.64 -39.87 -5.05
#